data_AF-A0A5C5CDY6-F1
#
_entry.id   AF-A0A5C5CDY6-F1
#
_cell.length_a   1.000
_cell.length_b   1.000
_cell.length_c   1.000
_cell.angle_alpha   90.00
_cell.angle_beta   90.00
_cell.angle_gamma   90.00
#
_symmetry.space_group_name_H-M   'P 1'
#
loop_
_entity.id
_entity.type
_entity.pdbx_description
1 polymer ?
#
loop_
_entity_poly.entity_id
_entity_poly.type
_entity_poly.pdbx_seq_one_letter_code
_entity_poly.pdbx_strand_id
1 'polypeptide(L)'
;MIFKREPRYSYHWTPAKEAAYLRKPQRVQNKLIARYPLISDQLTTPQSSLEAEKQRREALNIQSEMNMRTFRTNQWRSARKLYFACDINTRAVIKKAWQSGVYPADPTYLIYVIEKNNGDYQRRCNFYAEQDKIRREETARIYNVRENQIDLFQ
;
A
#
# COMPACT_ATOMS: atom_id res chain seq x y z
N MET A 1 10.41 -16.09 16.45
CA MET A 1 10.47 -15.43 15.13
C MET A 1 11.28 -16.25 14.14
N ILE A 2 10.96 -16.19 12.84
CA ILE A 2 11.68 -16.90 11.78
C ILE A 2 12.48 -15.89 10.94
N PHE A 3 13.79 -16.08 10.83
CA PHE A 3 14.60 -15.24 9.94
C PHE A 3 14.23 -15.50 8.48
N LYS A 4 13.92 -14.43 7.74
CA LYS A 4 13.64 -14.49 6.30
C LYS A 4 14.70 -13.70 5.56
N ARG A 5 15.43 -14.39 4.67
CA ARG A 5 16.42 -13.75 3.80
C ARG A 5 15.70 -12.90 2.74
N GLU A 6 16.19 -11.69 2.52
CA GLU A 6 15.68 -10.86 1.44
C GLU A 6 16.18 -11.39 0.09
N PRO A 7 15.29 -11.65 -0.88
CA PRO A 7 15.70 -12.04 -2.22
C PRO A 7 16.44 -10.88 -2.90
N ARG A 8 17.49 -11.21 -3.64
CA ARG A 8 18.19 -10.24 -4.50
C ARG A 8 17.61 -10.37 -5.90
N TYR A 9 17.07 -9.27 -6.43
CA TYR A 9 16.50 -9.24 -7.78
C TYR A 9 17.27 -8.26 -8.65
N SER A 10 17.79 -8.73 -9.78
CA SER A 10 18.39 -7.90 -10.81
C SER A 10 17.38 -7.62 -11.93
N TYR A 11 17.24 -6.34 -12.29
CA TYR A 11 16.38 -5.98 -13.41
C TYR A 11 17.06 -6.30 -14.74
N HIS A 12 16.36 -7.05 -15.58
CA HIS A 12 16.81 -7.35 -16.93
C HIS A 12 15.79 -6.86 -17.96
N TRP A 13 16.27 -6.14 -18.97
CA TRP A 13 15.49 -5.82 -20.15
C TRP A 13 15.45 -7.04 -21.06
N THR A 14 14.26 -7.63 -21.24
CA THR A 14 14.09 -8.85 -22.03
C THR A 14 13.54 -8.53 -23.43
N PRO A 15 13.76 -9.40 -24.44
CA PRO A 15 13.17 -9.21 -25.77
C PRO A 15 11.64 -9.08 -25.75
N ALA A 16 10.97 -9.77 -24.82
CA ALA A 16 9.52 -9.63 -24.63
C ALA A 16 9.12 -8.23 -24.14
N LYS A 17 9.88 -7.61 -23.23
CA LYS A 17 9.65 -6.23 -22.77
C LYS A 17 9.89 -5.23 -23.91
N GLU A 18 10.91 -5.47 -24.72
CA GLU A 18 11.21 -4.66 -25.90
C GLU A 18 10.06 -4.67 -26.90
N ALA A 19 9.63 -5.87 -27.32
CA ALA A 19 8.50 -6.01 -28.24
C ALA A 19 7.21 -5.38 -27.67
N ALA A 20 6.96 -5.52 -26.36
CA ALA A 20 5.81 -4.92 -25.71
C ALA A 20 5.86 -3.38 -25.68
N TYR A 21 7.07 -2.81 -25.58
CA TYR A 21 7.32 -1.37 -25.64
C TYR A 21 7.14 -0.83 -27.06
N LEU A 22 7.71 -1.51 -28.07
CA LEU A 22 7.56 -1.11 -29.48
C LEU A 22 6.11 -1.16 -29.96
N ARG A 23 5.30 -2.11 -29.46
CA ARG A 23 3.85 -2.18 -29.76
C ARG A 23 3.00 -1.17 -28.97
N LYS A 24 3.59 -0.44 -28.00
CA LYS A 24 2.83 0.44 -27.09
C LYS A 24 2.09 1.55 -27.83
N PRO A 25 2.65 2.28 -28.82
CA PRO A 25 1.94 3.33 -29.54
C PRO A 25 0.67 2.83 -30.19
N GLN A 26 0.77 1.74 -30.98
CA GLN A 26 -0.39 1.17 -31.65
C GLN A 26 -1.47 0.75 -30.64
N ARG A 27 -1.07 0.12 -29.53
CA ARG A 27 -2.01 -0.28 -28.48
C ARG A 27 -2.67 0.93 -27.81
N VAL A 28 -1.95 2.03 -27.61
CA VAL A 28 -2.49 3.27 -27.05
C VAL A 28 -3.46 3.91 -28.04
N GLN A 29 -3.07 4.02 -29.32
CA GLN A 29 -3.91 4.58 -30.37
C GLN A 29 -5.22 3.81 -30.53
N ASN A 30 -5.17 2.47 -30.58
CA ASN A 30 -6.37 1.64 -30.66
C ASN A 30 -7.31 1.87 -29.46
N LYS A 31 -6.75 2.06 -28.25
CA LYS A 31 -7.55 2.40 -27.06
C LYS A 31 -8.17 3.79 -27.13
N LEU A 32 -7.46 4.77 -27.69
CA LEU A 32 -7.95 6.13 -27.85
C LEU A 32 -9.07 6.18 -28.89
N ILE A 33 -8.90 5.54 -30.05
CA ILE A 33 -9.95 5.44 -31.08
C ILE A 33 -11.23 4.82 -30.50
N ALA A 34 -11.09 3.73 -29.75
CA ALA A 34 -12.24 3.04 -29.16
C ALA A 34 -12.96 3.87 -28.07
N ARG A 35 -12.24 4.71 -27.31
CA ARG A 35 -12.80 5.47 -26.18
C ARG A 35 -13.24 6.89 -26.56
N TYR A 36 -12.49 7.53 -27.46
CA TYR A 36 -12.62 8.93 -27.83
C TYR A 36 -12.54 9.09 -29.35
N PRO A 37 -13.48 8.50 -30.12
CA PRO A 37 -13.37 8.41 -31.57
C PRO A 37 -13.34 9.78 -32.27
N LEU A 38 -13.95 10.81 -31.68
CA LEU A 38 -14.01 12.16 -32.28
C LEU A 38 -12.72 12.97 -32.09
N ILE A 39 -11.89 12.62 -31.11
CA ILE A 39 -10.71 13.42 -30.72
C ILE A 39 -9.44 12.58 -30.62
N SER A 40 -9.46 11.30 -30.99
CA SER A 40 -8.32 10.38 -30.82
C SER A 40 -7.04 10.89 -31.48
N ASP A 41 -7.18 11.55 -32.62
CA ASP A 41 -6.05 12.03 -33.42
C ASP A 41 -5.40 13.27 -32.82
N GLN A 42 -6.10 13.95 -31.90
CA GLN A 42 -5.58 15.10 -31.15
C GLN A 42 -4.89 14.66 -29.84
N LEU A 43 -5.12 13.42 -29.39
CA LEU A 43 -4.61 12.88 -28.13
C LEU A 43 -3.26 12.16 -28.36
N THR A 44 -2.24 12.90 -28.75
CA THR A 44 -0.90 12.33 -28.95
C THR A 44 -0.23 11.97 -27.62
N THR A 45 0.25 10.73 -27.49
CA THR A 45 1.10 10.32 -26.37
C THR A 45 2.55 10.21 -26.83
N PRO A 46 3.45 11.13 -26.46
CA PRO A 46 4.85 11.03 -26.85
C PRO A 46 5.47 9.75 -26.28
N GLN A 47 6.20 9.01 -27.12
CA GLN A 47 7.01 7.87 -26.71
C GLN A 47 8.49 8.29 -26.72
N SER A 48 9.21 7.95 -25.66
CA SER A 48 10.67 8.12 -25.60
C SER A 48 11.38 7.15 -26.55
N SER A 49 12.68 7.36 -26.78
CA SER A 49 13.49 6.34 -27.46
C SER A 49 13.57 5.05 -26.63
N LEU A 50 13.80 3.93 -27.31
CA LEU A 50 13.95 2.62 -26.67
C LEU A 50 15.07 2.64 -25.61
N GLU A 51 16.23 3.20 -25.96
CA GLU A 51 17.37 3.31 -25.05
C GLU A 51 17.08 4.20 -23.84
N ALA A 52 16.38 5.32 -24.05
CA ALA A 52 15.96 6.17 -22.94
C ALA A 52 14.99 5.45 -21.99
N GLU A 53 14.05 4.64 -22.50
CA GLU A 53 13.18 3.85 -21.62
C GLU A 53 13.94 2.72 -20.90
N LYS A 54 14.89 2.05 -21.56
CA LYS A 54 15.74 1.04 -20.92
C LYS A 54 16.47 1.62 -19.72
N GLN A 55 17.18 2.73 -19.92
CA GLN A 55 17.90 3.45 -18.86
C GLN A 55 16.94 3.91 -17.75
N ARG A 56 15.79 4.49 -18.12
CA ARG A 56 14.78 4.93 -17.14
C ARG A 56 14.29 3.78 -16.27
N ARG A 57 14.08 2.60 -16.84
CA ARG A 57 13.56 1.43 -16.12
C ARG A 57 14.57 0.82 -15.18
N GLU A 58 15.83 0.79 -15.59
CA GLU A 58 16.93 0.39 -14.73
C GLU A 58 17.08 1.34 -13.54
N ALA A 59 17.09 2.65 -13.79
CA ALA A 59 17.15 3.67 -12.75
C ALA A 59 15.96 3.56 -11.76
N LEU A 60 14.74 3.34 -12.28
CA LEU A 60 13.55 3.14 -11.45
C LEU A 60 13.65 1.87 -10.58
N ASN A 61 14.23 0.80 -11.11
CA ASN A 61 14.42 -0.42 -10.33
C ASN A 61 15.38 -0.18 -9.15
N ILE A 62 16.52 0.48 -9.41
CA ILE A 62 17.49 0.85 -8.38
C ILE A 62 16.84 1.74 -7.32
N GLN A 63 16.14 2.78 -7.75
CA GLN A 63 15.45 3.70 -6.84
C GLN A 63 14.38 2.98 -6.01
N SER A 64 13.62 2.07 -6.61
CA SER A 64 12.60 1.29 -5.90
C SER A 64 13.22 0.41 -4.81
N GLU A 65 14.35 -0.25 -5.09
CA GLU A 65 15.07 -1.04 -4.10
C GLU A 65 15.60 -0.16 -2.96
N MET A 66 16.21 0.99 -3.27
CA MET A 66 16.67 1.95 -2.26
C MET A 66 15.52 2.45 -1.39
N ASN A 67 14.40 2.82 -2.00
CA ASN A 67 13.20 3.26 -1.27
C ASN A 67 12.71 2.17 -0.31
N MET A 68 12.72 0.90 -0.75
CA MET A 68 12.26 -0.21 0.09
C MET A 68 13.21 -0.50 1.27
N ARG A 69 14.52 -0.42 1.04
CA ARG A 69 15.52 -0.51 2.12
C ARG A 69 15.37 0.63 3.13
N THR A 70 15.18 1.86 2.65
CA THR A 70 14.95 3.04 3.50
C THR A 70 13.66 2.89 4.30
N PHE A 71 12.57 2.49 3.65
CA PHE A 71 11.29 2.22 4.32
C PHE A 71 11.45 1.21 5.46
N ARG A 72 12.05 0.05 5.18
CA ARG A 72 12.29 -0.98 6.22
C ARG A 72 13.18 -0.48 7.35
N THR A 73 14.22 0.28 7.04
CA THR A 73 15.10 0.89 8.05
C THR A 73 14.32 1.83 8.96
N ASN A 74 13.46 2.67 8.38
CA ASN A 74 12.60 3.57 9.15
C ASN A 74 11.61 2.79 10.01
N GLN A 75 11.01 1.72 9.50
CA GLN A 75 10.12 0.85 10.28
C GLN A 75 10.85 0.22 11.47
N TRP A 76 12.09 -0.25 11.30
CA TRP A 76 12.90 -0.74 12.43
C TRP A 76 13.17 0.34 13.49
N ARG A 77 13.50 1.57 13.06
CA ARG A 77 13.71 2.70 13.97
C ARG A 77 12.43 3.03 14.74
N SER A 78 11.29 3.07 14.06
CA SER A 78 9.97 3.28 14.66
C SER A 78 9.62 2.18 15.65
N ALA A 79 9.79 0.91 15.28
CA ALA A 79 9.54 -0.22 16.16
C ALA A 79 10.37 -0.13 17.45
N ARG A 80 11.66 0.21 17.33
CA ARG A 80 12.54 0.40 18.50
C ARG A 80 12.05 1.56 19.38
N LYS A 81 11.69 2.70 18.78
CA LYS A 81 11.15 3.84 19.52
C LYS A 81 9.89 3.45 20.31
N LEU A 82 8.94 2.76 19.66
CA LEU A 82 7.71 2.28 20.31
C LEU A 82 8.01 1.30 21.45
N TYR A 83 8.88 0.31 21.21
CA TYR A 83 9.26 -0.67 22.23
C TYR A 83 9.88 -0.02 23.46
N PHE A 84 10.80 0.94 23.27
CA PHE A 84 11.48 1.61 24.39
C PHE A 84 10.63 2.68 25.08
N ALA A 85 9.50 3.10 24.49
CA ALA A 85 8.53 3.96 25.16
C ALA A 85 7.65 3.19 26.16
N CYS A 86 7.58 1.86 26.06
CA CYS A 86 6.84 1.02 27.00
C CYS A 86 7.58 0.83 28.34
N ASP A 87 6.82 0.60 29.41
CA ASP A 87 7.37 0.23 30.71
C ASP A 87 8.06 -1.15 30.68
N ILE A 88 8.78 -1.48 31.75
CA ILE A 88 9.61 -2.69 31.79
C ILE A 88 8.80 -4.00 31.73
N ASN A 89 7.60 -4.03 32.32
CA ASN A 89 6.75 -5.21 32.34
C ASN A 89 6.16 -5.47 30.96
N THR A 90 5.64 -4.42 30.32
CA THR A 90 5.12 -4.50 28.95
C THR A 90 6.20 -4.94 27.96
N ARG A 91 7.43 -4.40 28.09
CA ARG A 91 8.57 -4.83 27.27
C ARG A 91 8.90 -6.32 27.45
N ALA A 92 8.84 -6.84 28.67
CA ALA A 92 9.07 -8.26 28.94
C ALA A 92 8.04 -9.16 28.23
N VAL A 93 6.76 -8.77 28.26
CA VAL A 93 5.67 -9.46 27.55
C VAL A 93 5.91 -9.42 26.04
N ILE A 94 6.20 -8.24 25.48
CA ILE A 94 6.51 -8.08 24.04
C ILE A 94 7.69 -8.95 23.63
N LYS A 95 8.79 -8.94 24.40
CA LYS A 95 9.98 -9.73 24.11
C LYS A 95 9.66 -11.22 24.06
N LYS A 96 8.91 -11.72 25.05
CA LYS A 96 8.46 -13.13 25.09
C LYS A 96 7.62 -13.47 23.86
N ALA A 97 6.62 -12.64 23.54
CA ALA A 97 5.74 -12.84 22.39
C ALA A 97 6.50 -12.81 21.05
N TRP A 98 7.48 -11.90 20.91
CA TRP A 98 8.31 -11.80 19.72
C TRP A 98 9.21 -13.03 19.53
N GLN A 99 9.81 -13.52 20.62
CA GLN A 99 10.69 -14.69 20.59
C GLN A 99 9.91 -15.97 20.27
N SER A 100 8.74 -16.19 20.88
CA SER A 100 7.90 -17.37 20.65
C SER A 100 7.06 -17.32 19.38
N GLY A 101 6.96 -16.16 18.72
CA GLY A 101 6.14 -15.99 17.53
C GLY A 101 6.62 -16.78 16.30
N VAL A 102 5.68 -17.22 15.47
CA VAL A 102 5.93 -17.92 14.19
C VAL A 102 6.11 -16.92 13.03
N TYR A 103 5.94 -15.63 13.30
CA TYR A 103 6.05 -14.59 12.28
C TYR A 103 7.50 -14.41 11.79
N PRO A 104 7.67 -13.95 10.53
CA PRO A 104 8.96 -13.51 10.03
C PRO A 104 9.56 -12.41 10.92
N ALA A 105 10.89 -12.39 11.02
CA ALA A 105 11.65 -11.34 11.70
C ALA A 105 11.68 -10.02 10.90
N ASP A 106 10.50 -9.46 10.64
CA ASP A 106 10.26 -8.22 9.89
C ASP A 106 9.72 -7.13 10.83
N PRO A 107 10.08 -5.84 10.63
CA PRO A 107 9.69 -4.78 11.55
C PRO A 107 8.18 -4.57 11.62
N THR A 108 7.43 -4.90 10.57
CA THR A 108 5.97 -4.76 10.56
C THR A 108 5.33 -5.70 11.58
N TYR A 109 5.80 -6.94 11.68
CA TYR A 109 5.32 -7.88 12.69
C TYR A 109 5.78 -7.49 14.09
N LEU A 110 6.98 -6.93 14.24
CA LEU A 110 7.41 -6.42 15.54
C LEU A 110 6.52 -5.27 16.00
N ILE A 111 6.22 -4.30 15.13
CA ILE A 111 5.30 -3.19 15.42
C ILE A 111 3.93 -3.74 15.82
N TYR A 112 3.39 -4.69 15.07
CA TYR A 112 2.12 -5.35 15.42
C TYR A 112 2.16 -5.98 16.82
N VAL A 113 3.21 -6.72 17.16
CA VAL A 113 3.35 -7.32 18.50
C VAL A 113 3.46 -6.25 19.58
N ILE A 114 4.19 -5.16 19.33
CA ILE A 114 4.28 -4.04 20.28
C ILE A 114 2.90 -3.42 20.50
N GLU A 115 2.22 -3.05 19.43
CA GLU A 115 0.93 -2.35 19.49
C GLU A 115 -0.18 -3.19 20.11
N LYS A 116 -0.13 -4.51 19.91
CA LYS A 116 -1.04 -5.45 20.56
C LYS A 116 -0.90 -5.46 22.08
N ASN A 117 0.32 -5.26 22.60
CA ASN A 117 0.61 -5.36 24.02
C ASN A 117 0.70 -4.01 24.74
N ASN A 118 0.95 -2.90 24.03
CA ASN A 118 1.00 -1.57 24.62
C ASN A 118 -0.37 -0.86 24.71
N GLY A 119 -1.43 -1.49 24.19
CA GLY A 119 -2.79 -0.96 24.18
C GLY A 119 -3.14 -0.06 22.99
N ASP A 120 -2.18 0.33 22.14
CA ASP A 120 -2.44 1.17 20.96
C ASP A 120 -3.35 0.46 19.94
N TYR A 121 -3.18 -0.86 19.78
CA TYR A 121 -4.06 -1.65 18.94
C TYR A 121 -5.51 -1.54 19.40
N GLN A 122 -5.76 -1.76 20.69
CA GLN A 122 -7.10 -1.66 21.27
C GLN A 122 -7.66 -0.24 21.15
N ARG A 123 -6.84 0.79 21.38
CA ARG A 123 -7.25 2.19 21.21
C ARG A 123 -7.75 2.46 19.78
N ARG A 124 -7.03 1.99 18.76
CA ARG A 124 -7.46 2.15 17.36
C ARG A 124 -8.72 1.36 17.04
N CYS A 125 -8.84 0.13 17.52
CA CYS A 125 -10.06 -0.66 17.35
C CYS A 125 -11.28 0.07 17.93
N ASN A 126 -11.15 0.62 19.14
CA ASN A 126 -12.21 1.40 19.77
C ASN A 126 -12.55 2.65 18.94
N PHE A 127 -11.53 3.40 18.49
CA PHE A 127 -11.74 4.57 17.64
C PHE A 127 -12.52 4.22 16.35
N TYR A 128 -12.10 3.18 15.64
CA TYR A 128 -12.79 2.77 14.41
C TYR A 128 -14.19 2.23 14.67
N ALA A 129 -14.41 1.52 15.77
CA ALA A 129 -15.74 1.05 16.15
C ALA A 129 -16.70 2.23 16.40
N GLU A 130 -16.25 3.27 17.10
CA GLU A 130 -17.04 4.50 17.31
C GLU A 130 -17.33 5.22 15.99
N GLN A 131 -16.33 5.39 15.12
CA GLN A 131 -16.52 6.01 13.81
C GLN A 131 -17.50 5.22 12.93
N ASP A 132 -17.48 3.91 13.02
CA ASP A 132 -18.36 3.02 12.29
C ASP A 132 -19.81 3.09 12.82
N LYS A 133 -19.98 3.21 14.14
CA LYS A 133 -21.28 3.49 14.76
C LYS A 133 -21.86 4.81 14.26
N ILE A 134 -21.08 5.89 14.31
CA ILE A 134 -21.50 7.22 13.81
C ILE A 134 -21.92 7.14 12.34
N ARG A 135 -21.10 6.53 11.48
CA ARG A 135 -21.42 6.36 10.05
C ARG A 135 -22.72 5.57 9.84
N ARG A 136 -22.97 4.52 10.62
CA ARG A 136 -24.22 3.75 10.53
C ARG A 136 -25.43 4.59 10.94
N GLU A 137 -25.33 5.38 12.01
CA GLU A 137 -26.40 6.26 12.47
C GLU A 137 -26.71 7.36 11.43
N GLU A 138 -25.69 7.99 10.86
CA GLU A 138 -25.85 8.98 9.78
C GLU A 138 -26.52 8.36 8.56
N THR A 139 -26.06 7.16 8.17
CA THR A 139 -26.62 6.41 7.05
C THR A 139 -28.10 6.10 7.29
N ALA A 140 -28.45 5.60 8.48
CA ALA A 140 -29.83 5.32 8.87
C ALA A 140 -30.70 6.59 8.88
N ARG A 141 -30.18 7.72 9.36
CA ARG A 141 -30.89 9.02 9.29
C ARG A 141 -31.19 9.42 7.85
N ILE A 142 -30.21 9.29 6.95
CA ILE A 142 -30.38 9.62 5.53
C ILE A 142 -31.45 8.71 4.89
N TYR A 143 -31.43 7.41 5.16
CA TYR A 143 -32.44 6.48 4.66
C TYR A 143 -33.84 6.80 5.21
N ASN A 144 -33.97 7.01 6.52
CA ASN A 144 -35.27 7.34 7.14
C ASN A 144 -35.84 8.68 6.64
N VAL A 145 -35.00 9.69 6.39
CA VAL A 145 -35.43 10.96 5.79
C VAL A 145 -35.92 10.76 4.36
N ARG A 146 -35.26 9.87 3.58
CA ARG A 146 -35.71 9.54 2.22
C ARG A 146 -37.04 8.80 2.22
N GLU A 147 -37.24 7.80 3.08
CA GLU A 147 -38.53 7.08 3.18
C GLU A 147 -39.67 8.05 3.52
N ASN A 148 -39.48 8.90 4.54
CA ASN A 148 -40.47 9.89 4.92
C ASN A 148 -40.76 10.92 3.81
N GLN A 149 -39.79 11.24 2.95
CA GLN A 149 -40.03 12.10 1.79
C GLN A 149 -40.81 11.38 0.68
N ILE A 150 -40.62 10.07 0.49
CA ILE A 150 -41.35 9.29 -0.53
C ILE A 150 -42.83 9.15 -0.14
N ASP A 151 -43.12 8.95 1.15
CA ASP A 151 -44.49 8.84 1.67
C ASP A 151 -45.28 10.16 1.60
N LEU A 152 -44.62 11.31 1.50
CA LEU A 152 -45.27 12.62 1.35
C LEU A 152 -45.75 12.91 -0.08
N PHE A 153 -45.40 12.06 -1.05
CA PHE A 153 -45.80 12.18 -2.46
C PHE A 153 -46.71 11.04 -2.95
N GLN A 154 -47.26 10.23 -2.03
CA GLN A 154 -48.36 9.28 -2.28
C GLN A 154 -49.67 9.84 -1.73
#